data_AF-A0A9E8SJH5-F1
#
_entry.id   AF-A0A9E8SJH5-F1
#
_cell.length_a   1.000
_cell.length_b   1.000
_cell.length_c   1.000
_cell.angle_alpha   90.00
_cell.angle_beta   90.00
_cell.angle_gamma   90.00
#
_symmetry.space_group_name_H-M   'P 1'
#
loop_
_entity.id
_entity.type
_entity.pdbx_description
1 polymer ?
#
loop_
_entity_poly.entity_id
_entity_poly.type
_entity_poly.pdbx_seq_one_letter_code
_entity_poly.pdbx_strand_id
1 'polypeptide(L)'
;MVLSISCNKKGHEVEPNENCRFTGKSSLTKQITLGGTTTYTYESHLQQDEEGKLTLITVVQNRDQDPGSAFSSNESEDEKYTFKYDADGFLVEIKRYKLILQQGNFSYFDYPFYKKGRIEINDITTFTYANKLVLSSFNKNTTVVQGDNYLAKTFQTNLTKTYEYDPQGLVQAIKQKSETGSESTAYFKNGIKVFADTENTKYDAKGRVIRSAYAGAEQIIEYDANDNITLVESRYQSKLQYSESRQFDNRRNPEALIPSRYKGIPDDIKILYSTDGQNNIVKKTVTYPDREPYIENTLWKYHPNGLPETATLTVDYPGNKVTAVTKFNYENCD
;
A
#
# COMPACT_ATOMS: atom_id res chain seq x y z
N MET A 1 -4.36 11.58 -6.50
CA MET A 1 -4.21 10.59 -7.59
C MET A 1 -3.21 9.54 -7.12
N VAL A 2 -3.65 8.32 -6.83
CA VAL A 2 -2.76 7.22 -6.41
C VAL A 2 -2.29 6.53 -7.68
N LEU A 3 -1.03 6.71 -8.08
CA LEU A 3 -0.43 5.97 -9.19
C LEU A 3 -0.22 4.52 -8.75
N SER A 4 -0.97 3.61 -9.34
CA SER A 4 -0.65 2.18 -9.32
C SER A 4 0.33 1.91 -10.47
N ILE A 5 1.63 1.82 -10.15
CA ILE A 5 2.69 1.48 -11.10
C ILE A 5 2.72 -0.06 -11.23
N SER A 6 2.37 -0.61 -12.40
CA SER A 6 2.58 -2.04 -12.69
C SER A 6 3.89 -2.22 -13.44
N CYS A 7 4.85 -2.93 -12.86
CA CYS A 7 6.07 -3.34 -13.55
C CYS A 7 5.84 -4.69 -14.24
N ASN A 8 6.32 -4.83 -15.47
CA ASN A 8 6.42 -6.11 -16.16
C ASN A 8 7.51 -6.97 -15.49
N LYS A 9 7.15 -7.71 -14.45
CA LYS A 9 8.02 -8.74 -13.86
C LYS A 9 7.76 -10.06 -14.57
N LYS A 10 8.47 -10.31 -15.68
CA LYS A 10 8.72 -11.68 -16.15
C LYS A 10 9.93 -12.21 -15.40
N GLY A 11 9.74 -13.31 -14.67
CA GLY A 11 10.82 -14.18 -14.18
C GLY A 11 11.10 -14.10 -12.68
N HIS A 12 11.11 -15.28 -12.07
CA HIS A 12 11.78 -15.67 -10.81
C HIS A 12 10.94 -15.63 -9.52
N GLU A 13 10.16 -16.71 -9.34
CA GLU A 13 9.73 -17.24 -8.04
C GLU A 13 10.95 -17.80 -7.27
N VAL A 14 10.92 -17.64 -5.93
CA VAL A 14 11.75 -18.26 -4.85
C VAL A 14 13.23 -17.80 -4.76
N GLU A 15 13.88 -17.46 -3.63
CA GLU A 15 13.57 -17.15 -2.22
C GLU A 15 14.81 -16.42 -1.61
N PRO A 16 14.69 -15.57 -0.58
CA PRO A 16 15.77 -15.39 0.38
C PRO A 16 15.83 -16.66 1.23
N ASN A 17 17.03 -17.24 1.37
CA ASN A 17 17.39 -18.40 2.21
C ASN A 17 16.18 -19.29 2.58
N GLU A 18 15.97 -20.44 1.95
CA GLU A 18 14.71 -21.24 1.85
C GLU A 18 13.79 -21.38 3.10
N ASN A 19 14.26 -20.98 4.29
CA ASN A 19 13.49 -20.94 5.53
C ASN A 19 13.10 -19.54 6.02
N CYS A 20 13.82 -18.47 5.65
CA CYS A 20 13.66 -17.15 6.26
C CYS A 20 12.44 -16.39 5.70
N ARG A 21 11.41 -16.28 6.54
CA ARG A 21 10.12 -15.67 6.18
C ARG A 21 9.98 -14.30 6.79
N PHE A 22 9.64 -13.30 5.99
CA PHE A 22 9.24 -11.99 6.51
C PHE A 22 7.87 -12.11 7.16
N THR A 23 7.79 -11.81 8.45
CA THR A 23 6.56 -12.01 9.24
C THR A 23 5.89 -10.71 9.64
N GLY A 24 6.47 -9.56 9.29
CA GLY A 24 5.82 -8.26 9.46
C GLY A 24 6.76 -7.20 9.99
N LYS A 25 6.20 -6.09 10.45
CA LYS A 25 6.98 -4.97 10.99
C LYS A 25 6.24 -4.24 12.08
N SER A 26 6.99 -3.65 12.99
CA SER A 26 6.47 -2.70 13.97
C SER A 26 7.07 -1.32 13.71
N SER A 27 6.33 -0.26 14.02
CA SER A 27 6.83 1.10 13.95
C SER A 27 6.34 1.90 15.15
N LEU A 28 7.23 2.72 15.70
CA LEU A 28 6.90 3.74 16.68
C LEU A 28 7.29 5.09 16.09
N THR A 29 6.28 5.91 15.80
CA THR A 29 6.46 7.30 15.36
C THR A 29 6.13 8.23 16.51
N LYS A 30 7.05 9.12 16.83
CA LYS A 30 6.85 10.22 17.77
C LYS A 30 6.94 11.53 17.02
N GLN A 31 5.89 12.33 17.09
CA GLN A 31 5.83 13.69 16.60
C GLN A 31 5.75 14.65 17.78
N ILE A 32 6.68 15.60 17.86
CA ILE A 32 6.72 16.62 18.90
C ILE A 32 6.52 17.97 18.22
N THR A 33 5.44 18.66 18.57
CA THR A 33 5.12 20.00 18.08
C THR A 33 5.13 21.00 19.24
N LEU A 34 5.04 22.29 18.93
CA LEU A 34 4.81 23.33 19.96
C LEU A 34 3.53 23.08 20.79
N GLY A 35 2.54 22.38 20.25
CA GLY A 35 1.24 22.14 20.89
C GLY A 35 1.10 20.81 21.64
N GLY A 36 2.11 19.94 21.62
CA GLY A 36 2.07 18.64 22.30
C GLY A 36 2.80 17.52 21.55
N THR A 37 2.63 16.30 22.06
CA THR A 37 3.23 15.08 21.50
C THR A 37 2.14 14.19 20.91
N THR A 38 2.37 13.67 19.71
CA THR A 38 1.55 12.59 19.15
C THR A 38 2.42 11.37 18.93
N THR A 39 1.93 10.22 19.38
CA THR A 39 2.58 8.93 19.18
C THR A 39 1.72 8.08 18.27
N TYR A 40 2.32 7.47 17.26
CA TYR A 40 1.69 6.48 16.41
C TYR A 40 2.44 5.16 16.54
N THR A 41 1.72 4.09 16.87
CA THR A 41 2.24 2.73 16.80
C THR A 41 1.61 2.01 15.63
N TYR A 42 2.39 1.22 14.92
CA TYR A 42 1.94 0.29 13.89
C TYR A 42 2.57 -1.06 14.16
N GLU A 43 1.81 -2.13 14.03
CA GLU A 43 2.32 -3.49 14.04
C GLU A 43 1.60 -4.31 12.99
N SER A 44 2.34 -5.09 12.22
CA SER A 44 1.78 -6.08 11.31
C SER A 44 2.38 -7.45 11.53
N HIS A 45 1.54 -8.46 11.33
CA HIS A 45 1.94 -9.86 11.29
C HIS A 45 1.39 -10.52 10.03
N LEU A 46 2.21 -11.37 9.40
CA LEU A 46 1.88 -12.14 8.23
C LEU A 46 2.07 -13.62 8.55
N GLN A 47 1.10 -14.45 8.16
CA GLN A 47 1.21 -15.90 8.21
C GLN A 47 1.09 -16.46 6.80
N GLN A 48 1.96 -17.43 6.51
CA GLN A 48 1.98 -18.18 5.27
C GLN A 48 1.86 -19.66 5.57
N ASP A 49 1.24 -20.43 4.66
CA ASP A 49 1.24 -21.88 4.74
C ASP A 49 2.60 -22.48 4.36
N GLU A 50 2.68 -23.82 4.31
CA GLU A 50 3.91 -24.54 3.96
C GLU A 50 4.35 -24.24 2.52
N GLU A 51 3.42 -23.90 1.62
CA GLU A 51 3.66 -23.53 0.22
C GLU A 51 3.94 -22.04 0.02
N GLY A 52 4.01 -21.25 1.11
CA GLY A 52 4.28 -19.82 1.06
C GLY A 52 3.07 -18.94 0.70
N LYS A 53 1.86 -19.49 0.64
CA LYS A 53 0.64 -18.72 0.37
C LYS A 53 0.21 -17.98 1.62
N LEU A 54 -0.19 -16.71 1.49
CA LEU A 54 -0.74 -15.94 2.60
C LEU A 54 -2.02 -16.59 3.10
N THR A 55 -2.15 -16.76 4.42
CA THR A 55 -3.36 -17.29 5.09
C THR A 55 -3.99 -16.25 6.01
N LEU A 56 -3.17 -15.43 6.66
CA LEU A 56 -3.60 -14.38 7.59
C LEU A 56 -2.65 -13.17 7.52
N ILE A 57 -3.22 -11.98 7.53
CA ILE A 57 -2.51 -10.75 7.89
C ILE A 57 -3.27 -10.08 9.02
N THR A 58 -2.56 -9.62 10.04
CA THR A 58 -3.12 -8.74 11.07
C THR A 58 -2.35 -7.45 11.13
N VAL A 59 -3.04 -6.33 11.34
CA VAL A 59 -2.46 -5.01 11.51
C VAL A 59 -3.12 -4.36 12.72
N VAL A 60 -2.31 -3.79 13.61
CA VAL A 60 -2.78 -2.98 14.73
C VAL A 60 -2.15 -1.60 14.60
N GLN A 61 -2.95 -0.56 14.70
CA GLN A 61 -2.47 0.82 14.73
C GLN A 61 -3.06 1.54 15.93
N ASN A 62 -2.24 2.34 16.61
CA ASN A 62 -2.75 3.24 17.64
C ASN A 62 -2.18 4.62 17.42
N ARG A 63 -2.99 5.63 17.66
CA ARG A 63 -2.61 7.02 17.68
C ARG A 63 -3.05 7.60 19.01
N ASP A 64 -2.07 8.04 19.79
CA ASP A 64 -2.29 8.75 21.03
C ASP A 64 -1.80 10.18 20.88
N GLN A 65 -2.71 11.14 21.01
CA GLN A 65 -2.39 12.55 21.05
C GLN A 65 -2.45 13.04 22.49
N ASP A 66 -1.30 13.47 23.01
CA ASP A 66 -1.19 14.18 24.28
C ASP A 66 -1.08 15.70 23.98
N PRO A 67 -2.22 16.42 23.92
CA PRO A 67 -2.21 17.84 23.69
C PRO A 67 -1.75 18.55 24.96
N GLY A 68 -0.82 19.48 24.82
CA GLY A 68 -0.46 20.41 25.91
C GLY A 68 -1.65 21.25 26.41
N SER A 69 -2.81 21.24 25.73
CA SER A 69 -4.12 21.65 26.29
C SER A 69 -5.34 21.21 25.45
N ALA A 70 -6.40 20.83 26.18
CA ALA A 70 -7.85 20.82 25.91
C ALA A 70 -8.57 19.58 25.32
N PHE A 71 -8.06 18.78 24.37
CA PHE A 71 -8.80 17.59 23.92
C PHE A 71 -7.89 16.44 23.46
N SER A 72 -7.70 15.43 24.32
CA SER A 72 -7.03 14.18 23.96
C SER A 72 -7.80 13.51 22.81
N SER A 73 -7.08 13.11 21.77
CA SER A 73 -7.63 12.35 20.66
C SER A 73 -6.91 11.02 20.60
N ASN A 74 -7.65 9.94 20.75
CA ASN A 74 -7.10 8.60 20.64
C ASN A 74 -7.84 7.83 19.54
N GLU A 75 -7.09 7.05 18.80
CA GLU A 75 -7.60 6.15 17.76
C GLU A 75 -6.89 4.81 17.88
N SER A 76 -7.65 3.73 17.87
CA SER A 76 -7.12 2.37 17.74
C SER A 76 -7.76 1.72 16.52
N GLU A 77 -6.93 1.11 15.68
CA GLU A 77 -7.35 0.35 14.51
C GLU A 77 -6.87 -1.09 14.61
N ASP A 78 -7.79 -2.05 14.53
CA ASP A 78 -7.49 -3.47 14.38
C ASP A 78 -7.96 -3.93 13.01
N GLU A 79 -7.07 -4.52 12.23
CA GLU A 79 -7.34 -4.97 10.88
C GLU A 79 -6.84 -6.39 10.65
N LYS A 80 -7.66 -7.19 9.95
CA LYS A 80 -7.40 -8.59 9.69
C LYS A 80 -7.78 -8.94 8.25
N TYR A 81 -6.87 -9.61 7.54
CA TYR A 81 -7.13 -10.21 6.24
C TYR A 81 -7.02 -11.72 6.32
N THR A 82 -7.98 -12.44 5.74
CA THR A 82 -7.91 -13.90 5.58
C THR A 82 -8.08 -14.29 4.13
N PHE A 83 -7.35 -15.32 3.72
CA PHE A 83 -7.27 -15.77 2.34
C PHE A 83 -7.79 -17.19 2.23
N LYS A 84 -8.55 -17.46 1.17
CA LYS A 84 -9.03 -18.80 0.87
C LYS A 84 -8.63 -19.19 -0.54
N TYR A 85 -8.10 -20.40 -0.68
CA TYR A 85 -7.73 -21.00 -1.95
C TYR A 85 -8.61 -22.23 -2.23
N ASP A 86 -8.77 -22.58 -3.50
CA ASP A 86 -9.32 -23.88 -3.89
C ASP A 86 -8.25 -24.98 -3.86
N ALA A 87 -8.65 -26.21 -4.20
CA ALA A 87 -7.77 -27.38 -4.21
C ALA A 87 -6.64 -27.27 -5.26
N ASP A 88 -6.82 -26.46 -6.30
CA ASP A 88 -5.83 -26.21 -7.35
C ASP A 88 -4.92 -25.02 -7.01
N GLY A 89 -5.10 -24.39 -5.84
CA GLY A 89 -4.31 -23.27 -5.35
C GLY A 89 -4.69 -21.91 -5.94
N PHE A 90 -5.86 -21.77 -6.58
CA PHE A 90 -6.37 -20.46 -7.01
C PHE A 90 -6.97 -19.72 -5.82
N LEU A 91 -6.68 -18.43 -5.70
CA LEU A 91 -7.27 -17.58 -4.67
C LEU A 91 -8.75 -17.36 -5.00
N VAL A 92 -9.66 -17.82 -4.13
CA VAL A 92 -11.11 -17.72 -4.35
C VAL A 92 -11.77 -16.66 -3.49
N GLU A 93 -11.17 -16.28 -2.36
CA GLU A 93 -11.72 -15.27 -1.46
C GLU A 93 -10.63 -14.53 -0.69
N ILE A 94 -10.81 -13.21 -0.52
CA ILE A 94 -10.14 -12.40 0.50
C ILE A 94 -11.23 -11.81 1.38
N LYS A 95 -11.14 -12.01 2.69
CA LYS A 95 -11.95 -11.26 3.66
C LYS A 95 -11.06 -10.28 4.41
N ARG A 96 -11.55 -9.06 4.59
CA ARG A 96 -10.96 -8.02 5.41
C ARG A 96 -11.95 -7.60 6.47
N TYR A 97 -11.50 -7.59 7.71
CA TYR A 97 -12.18 -7.01 8.85
C TYR A 97 -11.34 -5.83 9.34
N LYS A 98 -11.95 -4.66 9.56
CA LYS A 98 -11.29 -3.53 10.21
C LYS A 98 -12.22 -2.92 11.27
N LEU A 99 -11.71 -2.73 12.46
CA LEU A 99 -12.37 -2.05 13.57
C LEU A 99 -11.57 -0.80 13.92
N ILE A 100 -12.22 0.35 13.93
CA ILE A 100 -11.64 1.63 14.35
C ILE A 100 -12.44 2.12 15.55
N LEU A 101 -11.76 2.37 16.66
CA LEU A 101 -12.33 3.03 17.83
C LEU A 101 -11.72 4.42 17.93
N GLN A 102 -12.57 5.45 18.03
CA GLN A 102 -12.14 6.84 17.99
C GLN A 102 -12.68 7.62 19.18
N GLN A 103 -11.86 8.52 19.73
CA GLN A 103 -12.24 9.53 20.71
C GLN A 103 -11.69 10.90 20.31
N GLY A 104 -12.54 11.91 20.17
CA GLY A 104 -12.21 13.18 19.51
C GLY A 104 -13.35 13.65 18.60
N ASN A 105 -13.17 14.76 17.86
CA ASN A 105 -14.23 15.27 16.98
C ASN A 105 -14.13 14.66 15.58
N PHE A 106 -15.00 13.70 15.26
CA PHE A 106 -14.92 12.94 14.00
C PHE A 106 -16.21 12.98 13.19
N SER A 107 -16.09 12.77 11.89
CA SER A 107 -17.19 12.52 10.97
C SER A 107 -16.79 11.43 9.98
N TYR A 108 -17.78 10.73 9.41
CA TYR A 108 -17.56 9.70 8.39
C TYR A 108 -18.62 9.80 7.31
N PHE A 109 -18.22 10.11 6.07
CA PHE A 109 -19.14 10.35 4.95
C PHE A 109 -20.24 11.37 5.32
N ASP A 110 -21.51 10.97 5.24
CA ASP A 110 -22.68 11.76 5.59
C ASP A 110 -23.21 11.43 7.00
N TYR A 111 -22.42 10.74 7.83
CA TYR A 111 -22.71 10.52 9.24
C TYR A 111 -22.39 11.79 10.06
N PRO A 112 -23.27 12.22 10.98
CA PRO A 112 -23.06 13.41 11.81
C PRO A 112 -21.76 13.36 12.63
N PHE A 113 -21.32 14.52 13.11
CA PHE A 113 -20.16 14.59 14.00
C PHE A 113 -20.43 13.86 15.33
N TYR A 114 -19.47 13.06 15.80
CA TYR A 114 -19.52 12.35 17.08
C TYR A 114 -18.23 12.56 17.88
N LYS A 115 -18.29 12.37 19.21
CA LYS A 115 -17.13 12.52 20.11
C LYS A 115 -16.44 11.20 20.44
N LYS A 116 -17.20 10.12 20.49
CA LYS A 116 -16.71 8.75 20.58
C LYS A 116 -17.44 7.92 19.56
N GLY A 117 -16.73 7.06 18.86
CA GLY A 117 -17.37 6.24 17.85
C GLY A 117 -16.61 4.98 17.51
N ARG A 118 -17.32 4.10 16.83
CA ARG A 118 -16.88 2.82 16.33
C ARG A 118 -17.17 2.76 14.84
N ILE A 119 -16.16 2.45 14.04
CA ILE A 119 -16.30 2.15 12.61
C ILE A 119 -15.87 0.71 12.41
N GLU A 120 -16.77 -0.12 11.89
CA GLU A 120 -16.50 -1.51 11.56
C GLU A 120 -16.67 -1.74 10.07
N ILE A 121 -15.61 -2.17 9.40
CA ILE A 121 -15.56 -2.41 7.96
C ILE A 121 -15.40 -3.91 7.75
N ASN A 122 -16.34 -4.49 7.02
CA ASN A 122 -16.29 -5.86 6.55
C ASN A 122 -16.23 -5.83 5.02
N ASP A 123 -15.16 -6.34 4.45
CA ASP A 123 -14.93 -6.36 3.02
C ASP A 123 -14.65 -7.79 2.57
N ILE A 124 -15.42 -8.27 1.59
CA ILE A 124 -15.29 -9.62 1.04
C ILE A 124 -15.11 -9.50 -0.46
N THR A 125 -13.96 -9.95 -0.95
CA THR A 125 -13.67 -10.11 -2.37
C THR A 125 -13.71 -11.58 -2.74
N THR A 126 -14.49 -11.94 -3.75
CA THR A 126 -14.58 -13.29 -4.30
C THR A 126 -14.12 -13.30 -5.76
N PHE A 127 -13.51 -14.40 -6.18
CA PHE A 127 -12.98 -14.57 -7.54
C PHE A 127 -13.67 -15.76 -8.22
N THR A 128 -14.11 -15.56 -9.46
CA THR A 128 -14.70 -16.61 -10.29
C THR A 128 -13.76 -16.89 -11.46
N TYR A 129 -13.48 -18.17 -11.70
CA TYR A 129 -12.54 -18.62 -12.73
C TYR A 129 -13.25 -19.38 -13.84
N ALA A 130 -12.71 -19.27 -15.06
CA ALA A 130 -13.02 -20.12 -16.20
C ALA A 130 -11.72 -20.45 -16.94
N ASN A 131 -11.53 -21.72 -17.32
CA ASN A 131 -10.31 -22.17 -18.02
C ASN A 131 -9.00 -21.72 -17.34
N LYS A 132 -8.93 -21.80 -16.00
CA LYS A 132 -7.77 -21.39 -15.18
C LYS A 132 -7.43 -19.89 -15.20
N LEU A 133 -8.31 -19.05 -15.74
CA LEU A 133 -8.19 -17.59 -15.76
C LEU A 133 -9.33 -16.96 -14.95
N VAL A 134 -9.05 -15.89 -14.21
CA VAL A 134 -10.09 -15.15 -13.49
C VAL A 134 -11.01 -14.49 -14.50
N LEU A 135 -12.30 -14.78 -14.44
CA LEU A 135 -13.31 -14.18 -15.31
C LEU A 135 -13.86 -12.89 -14.70
N SER A 136 -14.06 -12.92 -13.38
CA SER A 136 -14.58 -11.79 -12.63
C SER A 136 -14.17 -11.84 -11.17
N SER A 137 -14.19 -10.68 -10.53
CA SER A 137 -14.14 -10.57 -9.08
C SER A 137 -15.27 -9.68 -8.58
N PHE A 138 -15.88 -10.06 -7.47
CA PHE A 138 -16.90 -9.26 -6.80
C PHE A 138 -16.43 -8.89 -5.40
N ASN A 139 -16.42 -7.60 -5.11
CA ASN A 139 -16.08 -7.02 -3.82
C ASN A 139 -17.32 -6.40 -3.19
N LYS A 140 -17.64 -6.80 -1.97
CA LYS A 140 -18.69 -6.20 -1.14
C LYS A 140 -18.04 -5.63 0.11
N ASN A 141 -18.11 -4.31 0.25
CA ASN A 141 -17.70 -3.59 1.44
C ASN A 141 -18.93 -3.13 2.22
N THR A 142 -19.00 -3.48 3.49
CA THR A 142 -20.01 -3.05 4.44
C THR A 142 -19.32 -2.30 5.58
N THR A 143 -19.63 -1.01 5.73
CA THR A 143 -19.13 -0.19 6.83
C THR A 143 -20.26 0.18 7.79
N VAL A 144 -20.13 -0.14 9.06
CA VAL A 144 -21.06 0.25 10.13
C VAL A 144 -20.40 1.32 10.98
N VAL A 145 -21.04 2.49 11.07
CA VAL A 145 -20.58 3.63 11.88
C VAL A 145 -21.55 3.85 13.03
N GLN A 146 -21.03 3.96 14.25
CA GLN A 146 -21.82 4.28 15.43
C GLN A 146 -21.10 5.31 16.29
N GLY A 147 -21.73 6.48 16.47
CA GLY A 147 -21.28 7.53 17.39
C GLY A 147 -22.04 7.52 18.73
N ASP A 148 -21.50 8.22 19.72
CA ASP A 148 -21.99 8.27 21.11
C ASP A 148 -23.38 8.91 21.32
N ASN A 149 -24.01 9.45 20.28
CA ASN A 149 -25.33 10.09 20.37
C ASN A 149 -26.24 9.80 19.16
N TYR A 150 -25.88 8.82 18.33
CA TYR A 150 -26.57 8.54 17.07
C TYR A 150 -26.75 7.04 16.89
N LEU A 151 -27.84 6.63 16.23
CA LEU A 151 -28.02 5.25 15.82
C LEU A 151 -26.92 4.83 14.84
N ALA A 152 -26.60 3.54 14.83
CA ALA A 152 -25.66 3.00 13.87
C ALA A 152 -26.17 3.22 12.43
N LYS A 153 -25.26 3.59 11.53
CA LYS A 153 -25.55 3.71 10.10
C LYS A 153 -24.67 2.75 9.33
N THR A 154 -25.28 2.04 8.38
CA THR A 154 -24.59 1.09 7.51
C THR A 154 -24.44 1.68 6.11
N PHE A 155 -23.22 1.64 5.61
CA PHE A 155 -22.86 1.94 4.23
C PHE A 155 -22.49 0.64 3.53
N GLN A 156 -22.98 0.46 2.31
CA GLN A 156 -22.60 -0.67 1.48
C GLN A 156 -22.13 -0.15 0.13
N THR A 157 -20.99 -0.68 -0.33
CA THR A 157 -20.52 -0.47 -1.70
C THR A 157 -20.13 -1.80 -2.30
N ASN A 158 -20.61 -2.04 -3.51
CA ASN A 158 -20.25 -3.22 -4.28
C ASN A 158 -19.43 -2.80 -5.50
N LEU A 159 -18.43 -3.60 -5.82
CA LEU A 159 -17.54 -3.40 -6.96
C LEU A 159 -17.36 -4.72 -7.70
N THR A 160 -17.70 -4.73 -8.98
CA THR A 160 -17.44 -5.87 -9.87
C THR A 160 -16.28 -5.51 -10.81
N LYS A 161 -15.32 -6.42 -10.94
CA LYS A 161 -14.36 -6.42 -12.04
C LYS A 161 -14.64 -7.59 -12.98
N THR A 162 -14.54 -7.36 -14.28
CA THR A 162 -14.56 -8.41 -15.31
C THR A 162 -13.30 -8.32 -16.16
N TYR A 163 -12.78 -9.47 -16.56
CA TYR A 163 -11.52 -9.62 -17.27
C TYR A 163 -11.78 -10.14 -18.68
N GLU A 164 -11.27 -9.44 -19.67
CA GLU A 164 -11.36 -9.80 -21.09
C GLU A 164 -10.00 -10.27 -21.57
N TYR A 165 -9.96 -11.44 -22.21
CA TYR A 165 -8.73 -12.08 -22.67
C TYR A 165 -8.74 -12.25 -24.19
N ASP A 166 -7.55 -12.26 -24.78
CA ASP A 166 -7.35 -12.68 -26.16
C ASP A 166 -7.39 -14.22 -26.30
N PRO A 167 -7.43 -14.77 -27.53
CA PRO A 167 -7.40 -16.22 -27.76
C PRO A 167 -6.16 -16.93 -27.21
N GLN A 168 -5.09 -16.20 -26.89
CA GLN A 168 -3.85 -16.71 -26.31
C GLN A 168 -3.88 -16.68 -24.77
N GLY A 169 -4.95 -16.18 -24.16
CA GLY A 169 -5.13 -16.09 -22.71
C GLY A 169 -4.44 -14.89 -22.07
N LEU A 170 -4.03 -13.87 -22.85
CA LEU A 170 -3.51 -12.61 -22.34
C LEU A 170 -4.64 -11.63 -22.07
N VAL A 171 -4.60 -10.95 -20.92
CA VAL A 171 -5.60 -9.92 -20.60
C VAL A 171 -5.50 -8.77 -21.60
N GLN A 172 -6.65 -8.38 -22.16
CA GLN A 172 -6.82 -7.24 -23.07
C GLN A 172 -7.46 -6.06 -22.35
N ALA A 173 -8.41 -6.32 -21.45
CA ALA A 173 -9.08 -5.29 -20.69
C ALA A 173 -9.55 -5.80 -19.32
N ILE A 174 -9.57 -4.89 -18.35
CA ILE A 174 -10.24 -5.08 -17.06
C ILE A 174 -11.29 -3.97 -16.96
N LYS A 175 -12.56 -4.36 -16.87
CA LYS A 175 -13.68 -3.44 -16.66
C LYS A 175 -14.06 -3.47 -15.21
N GLN A 176 -14.24 -2.30 -14.61
CA GLN A 176 -14.59 -2.14 -13.22
C GLN A 176 -15.84 -1.27 -13.10
N LYS A 177 -16.83 -1.75 -12.35
CA LYS A 177 -18.10 -1.05 -12.14
C LYS A 177 -18.50 -1.09 -10.67
N SER A 178 -18.72 0.08 -10.08
CA SER A 178 -19.42 0.20 -8.80
C SER A 178 -20.93 0.30 -9.04
N GLU A 179 -21.75 -0.06 -8.05
CA GLU A 179 -23.21 -0.04 -8.18
C GLU A 179 -23.78 1.30 -8.64
N THR A 180 -23.21 2.40 -8.18
CA THR A 180 -23.70 3.77 -8.43
C THR A 180 -22.77 4.60 -9.32
N GLY A 181 -21.66 4.03 -9.78
CA GLY A 181 -20.64 4.74 -10.56
C GLY A 181 -20.61 4.37 -12.03
N SER A 182 -19.93 5.21 -12.80
CA SER A 182 -19.59 4.89 -14.19
C SER A 182 -18.61 3.72 -14.25
N GLU A 183 -18.73 2.91 -15.30
CA GLU A 183 -17.73 1.89 -15.61
C GLU A 183 -16.39 2.55 -15.95
N SER A 184 -15.31 2.00 -15.41
CA SER A 184 -13.94 2.36 -15.78
C SER A 184 -13.25 1.15 -16.41
N THR A 185 -12.58 1.35 -17.54
CA THR A 185 -11.88 0.29 -18.27
C THR A 185 -10.38 0.56 -18.27
N ALA A 186 -9.60 -0.44 -17.85
CA ALA A 186 -8.15 -0.47 -18.03
C ALA A 186 -7.82 -1.37 -19.22
N TYR A 187 -7.08 -0.86 -20.19
CA TYR A 187 -6.64 -1.63 -21.36
C TYR A 187 -5.23 -2.18 -21.15
N PHE A 188 -4.92 -3.27 -21.85
CA PHE A 188 -3.64 -3.95 -21.78
C PHE A 188 -3.13 -4.23 -23.19
N LYS A 189 -1.82 -4.02 -23.40
CA LYS A 189 -1.13 -4.39 -24.64
C LYS A 189 0.06 -5.26 -24.29
N ASN A 190 0.10 -6.48 -24.84
CA ASN A 190 1.12 -7.49 -24.52
C ASN A 190 1.28 -7.76 -23.00
N GLY A 191 0.16 -7.76 -22.27
CA GLY A 191 0.15 -7.97 -20.80
C GLY A 191 0.58 -6.75 -19.97
N ILE A 192 0.85 -5.59 -20.59
CA ILE A 192 1.18 -4.35 -19.89
C ILE A 192 -0.04 -3.45 -19.89
N LYS A 193 -0.43 -2.95 -18.71
CA LYS A 193 -1.50 -1.96 -18.57
C LYS A 193 -1.11 -0.68 -19.34
N VAL A 194 -1.96 -0.26 -20.26
CA VAL A 194 -1.80 0.98 -21.01
C VAL A 194 -2.83 1.99 -20.52
N PHE A 195 -2.37 3.21 -20.22
CA PHE A 195 -3.28 4.31 -19.90
C PHE A 195 -3.89 4.87 -21.19
N ALA A 196 -5.17 5.27 -21.13
CA ALA A 196 -5.91 5.78 -22.29
C ALA A 196 -5.36 7.14 -22.80
N ASP A 197 -4.64 7.90 -21.97
CA ASP A 197 -3.98 9.15 -22.34
C ASP A 197 -2.47 8.92 -22.58
N THR A 198 -2.15 8.51 -23.81
CA THR A 198 -0.77 8.30 -24.26
C THR A 198 -0.06 9.59 -24.65
N GLU A 199 -0.75 10.72 -24.78
CA GLU A 199 -0.12 11.99 -25.18
C GLU A 199 0.71 12.57 -24.04
N ASN A 200 0.24 12.41 -22.81
CA ASN A 200 0.86 13.02 -21.64
C ASN A 200 1.71 12.07 -20.78
N THR A 201 1.70 10.77 -21.08
CA THR A 201 2.47 9.74 -20.35
C THR A 201 3.58 9.17 -21.22
N LYS A 202 4.83 9.21 -20.75
CA LYS A 202 5.98 8.60 -21.42
C LYS A 202 6.44 7.34 -20.69
N TYR A 203 6.84 6.36 -21.49
CA TYR A 203 7.35 5.09 -21.02
C TYR A 203 8.78 4.88 -21.52
N ASP A 204 9.57 4.11 -20.77
CA ASP A 204 10.85 3.61 -21.25
C ASP A 204 10.69 2.36 -22.16
N ALA A 205 11.82 1.81 -22.61
CA ALA A 205 11.86 0.61 -23.44
C ALA A 205 11.30 -0.66 -22.77
N LYS A 206 11.23 -0.69 -21.42
CA LYS A 206 10.63 -1.78 -20.65
C LYS A 206 9.13 -1.57 -20.42
N GLY A 207 8.56 -0.46 -20.88
CA GLY A 207 7.16 -0.09 -20.67
C GLY A 207 6.87 0.49 -19.29
N ARG A 208 7.90 0.93 -18.55
CA ARG A 208 7.75 1.59 -17.24
C ARG A 208 7.49 3.07 -17.44
N VAL A 209 6.61 3.67 -16.63
CA VAL A 209 6.34 5.12 -16.68
C VAL A 209 7.57 5.87 -16.20
N ILE A 210 8.10 6.75 -17.04
CA ILE A 210 9.23 7.66 -16.71
C ILE A 210 8.79 9.12 -16.57
N ARG A 211 7.63 9.46 -17.14
CA ARG A 211 7.04 10.79 -17.03
C ARG A 211 5.53 10.73 -17.19
N SER A 212 4.80 11.49 -16.38
CA SER A 212 3.36 11.69 -16.50
C SER A 212 3.04 13.17 -16.31
N ALA A 213 2.30 13.78 -17.23
CA ALA A 213 1.86 15.17 -17.12
C ALA A 213 0.32 15.25 -17.13
N TYR A 214 -0.26 16.11 -16.31
CA TYR A 214 -1.71 16.38 -16.34
C TYR A 214 -2.01 17.73 -15.69
N ALA A 215 -2.80 18.58 -16.37
CA ALA A 215 -3.29 19.85 -15.83
C ALA A 215 -2.22 20.74 -15.16
N GLY A 216 -1.02 20.82 -15.76
CA GLY A 216 0.11 21.61 -15.24
C GLY A 216 0.91 20.94 -14.13
N ALA A 217 0.50 19.76 -13.66
CA ALA A 217 1.31 18.88 -12.83
C ALA A 217 2.14 17.94 -13.71
N GLU A 218 3.37 17.66 -13.29
CA GLU A 218 4.29 16.74 -13.94
C GLU A 218 4.94 15.86 -12.88
N GLN A 219 5.05 14.56 -13.16
CA GLN A 219 5.83 13.61 -12.38
C GLN A 219 6.94 13.04 -13.25
N ILE A 220 8.15 12.96 -12.71
CA ILE A 220 9.33 12.34 -13.34
C ILE A 220 9.78 11.18 -12.46
N ILE A 221 10.10 10.04 -13.08
CA ILE A 221 10.52 8.83 -12.37
C ILE A 221 11.78 8.28 -13.05
N GLU A 222 12.81 8.02 -12.27
CA GLU A 222 14.03 7.34 -12.73
C GLU A 222 14.16 5.95 -12.09
N TYR A 223 14.80 5.05 -12.84
CA TYR A 223 15.05 3.68 -12.41
C TYR A 223 16.52 3.32 -12.60
N ASP A 224 17.03 2.46 -11.72
CA ASP A 224 18.33 1.82 -11.93
C ASP A 224 18.23 0.60 -12.86
N ALA A 225 19.36 -0.08 -13.06
CA ALA A 225 19.46 -1.29 -13.88
C ALA A 225 18.69 -2.49 -13.30
N ASN A 226 18.44 -2.49 -11.99
CA ASN A 226 17.72 -3.54 -11.25
C ASN A 226 16.22 -3.26 -11.12
N ASP A 227 15.70 -2.28 -11.87
CA ASP A 227 14.30 -1.87 -11.85
C ASP A 227 13.84 -1.21 -10.54
N ASN A 228 14.76 -0.71 -9.72
CA ASN A 228 14.41 0.09 -8.54
C ASN A 228 14.17 1.55 -8.92
N ILE A 229 13.14 2.17 -8.33
CA ILE A 229 12.89 3.61 -8.47
C ILE A 229 13.94 4.37 -7.64
N THR A 230 14.83 5.11 -8.30
CA THR A 230 15.91 5.89 -7.65
C THR A 230 15.55 7.34 -7.43
N LEU A 231 14.66 7.90 -8.28
CA LEU A 231 14.21 9.28 -8.19
C LEU A 231 12.71 9.38 -8.49
N VAL A 232 12.01 10.21 -7.72
CA VAL A 232 10.67 10.69 -8.05
C VAL A 232 10.64 12.20 -7.84
N GLU A 233 10.30 12.94 -8.89
CA GLU A 233 10.03 14.38 -8.78
C GLU A 233 8.56 14.67 -9.08
N SER A 234 7.99 15.65 -8.36
CA SER A 234 6.72 16.27 -8.74
C SER A 234 6.90 17.76 -8.95
N ARG A 235 6.43 18.24 -10.09
CA ARG A 235 6.46 19.64 -10.49
C ARG A 235 5.04 20.13 -10.71
N TYR A 236 4.76 21.35 -10.30
CA TYR A 236 3.51 22.05 -10.60
C TYR A 236 3.85 23.39 -11.24
N GLN A 237 3.29 23.65 -12.44
CA GLN A 237 3.59 24.85 -13.22
C GLN A 237 5.11 25.09 -13.36
N SER A 238 5.84 24.01 -13.69
CA SER A 238 7.31 23.98 -13.83
C SER A 238 8.13 24.25 -12.56
N LYS A 239 7.50 24.40 -11.39
CA LYS A 239 8.20 24.50 -10.11
C LYS A 239 8.28 23.13 -9.45
N LEU A 240 9.47 22.74 -8.99
CA LEU A 240 9.65 21.54 -8.20
C LEU A 240 8.90 21.71 -6.86
N GLN A 241 8.00 20.78 -6.55
CA GLN A 241 7.25 20.75 -5.29
C GLN A 241 7.78 19.65 -4.37
N TYR A 242 8.31 18.58 -4.98
CA TYR A 242 8.71 17.36 -4.30
C TYR A 242 9.85 16.70 -5.04
N SER A 243 10.87 16.26 -4.32
CA SER A 243 11.90 15.38 -4.85
C SER A 243 12.23 14.29 -3.83
N GLU A 244 12.14 13.04 -4.25
CA GLU A 244 12.51 11.87 -3.46
C GLU A 244 13.64 11.13 -4.18
N SER A 245 14.75 10.93 -3.47
CA SER A 245 15.85 10.09 -3.91
C SER A 245 15.97 8.84 -3.03
N ARG A 246 16.29 7.71 -3.66
CA ARG A 246 16.46 6.42 -3.00
C ARG A 246 17.78 5.79 -3.41
N GLN A 247 18.46 5.19 -2.45
CA GLN A 247 19.66 4.39 -2.67
C GLN A 247 19.37 2.95 -2.29
N PHE A 248 19.90 2.02 -3.09
CA PHE A 248 19.70 0.59 -2.91
C PHE A 248 21.04 -0.12 -2.78
N ASP A 249 21.06 -1.23 -2.05
CA ASP A 249 22.14 -2.21 -2.18
C ASP A 249 21.77 -3.28 -3.23
N ASN A 250 22.60 -4.32 -3.40
CA ASN A 250 22.38 -5.37 -4.39
C ASN A 250 21.58 -6.58 -3.86
N ARG A 251 21.15 -6.56 -2.60
CA ARG A 251 20.40 -7.64 -1.95
C ARG A 251 18.90 -7.45 -2.18
N ARG A 252 18.16 -8.56 -2.25
CA ARG A 252 16.71 -8.55 -2.52
C ARG A 252 15.94 -8.02 -1.31
N ASN A 253 14.94 -7.21 -1.56
CA ASN A 253 14.01 -6.71 -0.55
C ASN A 253 13.10 -7.83 -0.02
N PRO A 254 13.09 -8.13 1.29
CA PRO A 254 12.20 -9.16 1.82
C PRO A 254 10.70 -8.78 1.76
N GLU A 255 10.35 -7.50 1.75
CA GLU A 255 8.94 -7.11 1.56
C GLU A 255 8.45 -7.40 0.13
N ALA A 256 9.36 -7.54 -0.85
CA ALA A 256 9.01 -7.94 -2.22
C ALA A 256 8.61 -9.43 -2.32
N LEU A 257 8.71 -10.18 -1.22
CA LEU A 257 8.28 -11.57 -1.13
C LEU A 257 6.83 -11.71 -0.71
N ILE A 258 6.23 -10.67 -0.14
CA ILE A 258 4.82 -10.69 0.25
C ILE A 258 4.01 -10.96 -1.03
N PRO A 259 3.26 -12.07 -1.10
CA PRO A 259 2.52 -12.43 -2.29
C PRO A 259 1.54 -11.32 -2.70
N SER A 260 1.76 -10.77 -3.89
CA SER A 260 0.86 -9.79 -4.54
C SER A 260 0.27 -10.31 -5.84
N ARG A 261 0.80 -11.40 -6.39
CA ARG A 261 0.26 -12.09 -7.56
C ARG A 261 -0.30 -13.43 -7.16
N TYR A 262 -1.41 -13.77 -7.77
CA TYR A 262 -2.15 -15.00 -7.48
C TYR A 262 -2.41 -15.73 -8.78
N LYS A 263 -2.33 -17.05 -8.73
CA LYS A 263 -2.54 -17.93 -9.88
C LYS A 263 -3.84 -17.55 -10.60
N GLY A 264 -3.78 -17.35 -11.91
CA GLY A 264 -4.94 -17.03 -12.75
C GLY A 264 -5.45 -15.58 -12.67
N ILE A 265 -4.89 -14.72 -11.81
CA ILE A 265 -5.25 -13.30 -11.71
C ILE A 265 -4.15 -12.44 -12.37
N PRO A 266 -4.47 -11.61 -13.39
CA PRO A 266 -3.45 -10.91 -14.17
C PRO A 266 -2.96 -9.58 -13.55
N ASP A 267 -3.68 -8.99 -12.59
CA ASP A 267 -3.27 -7.77 -11.88
C ASP A 267 -2.75 -8.06 -10.46
N ASP A 268 -1.84 -7.20 -9.98
CA ASP A 268 -1.29 -7.32 -8.63
C ASP A 268 -2.37 -6.92 -7.58
N ILE A 269 -2.59 -7.77 -6.58
CA ILE A 269 -3.41 -7.49 -5.40
C ILE A 269 -2.47 -7.15 -4.24
N LYS A 270 -2.21 -5.85 -4.06
CA LYS A 270 -1.39 -5.34 -2.95
C LYS A 270 -2.28 -5.12 -1.71
N ILE A 271 -2.07 -5.90 -0.65
CA ILE A 271 -2.85 -5.82 0.59
C ILE A 271 -2.11 -5.02 1.67
N LEU A 272 -0.78 -5.14 1.72
CA LEU A 272 0.08 -4.30 2.53
C LEU A 272 0.90 -3.38 1.63
N TYR A 273 1.20 -2.19 2.14
CA TYR A 273 2.19 -1.30 1.53
C TYR A 273 3.59 -1.88 1.76
N SER A 274 4.03 -2.70 0.80
CA SER A 274 5.43 -3.09 0.65
C SER A 274 6.20 -1.94 0.02
N THR A 275 7.48 -1.80 0.37
CA THR A 275 8.42 -0.98 -0.38
C THR A 275 8.46 -1.43 -1.85
N ASP A 276 8.28 -0.50 -2.79
CA ASP A 276 8.20 -0.79 -4.23
C ASP A 276 9.56 -1.17 -4.87
N GLY A 277 10.62 -1.34 -4.07
CA GLY A 277 11.96 -1.72 -4.52
C GLY A 277 12.13 -3.24 -4.66
N GLN A 278 12.83 -3.67 -5.70
CA GLN A 278 13.29 -5.05 -5.86
C GLN A 278 14.43 -5.36 -4.89
N ASN A 279 15.27 -4.35 -4.66
CA ASN A 279 16.38 -4.40 -3.74
C ASN A 279 16.09 -3.66 -2.44
N ASN A 280 16.91 -3.97 -1.44
CA ASN A 280 16.95 -3.29 -0.16
C ASN A 280 17.23 -1.80 -0.32
N ILE A 281 16.38 -0.95 0.26
CA ILE A 281 16.59 0.50 0.33
C ILE A 281 17.56 0.79 1.47
N VAL A 282 18.72 1.38 1.20
CA VAL A 282 19.67 1.79 2.26
C VAL A 282 19.38 3.19 2.78
N LYS A 283 18.88 4.06 1.91
CA LYS A 283 18.59 5.46 2.24
C LYS A 283 17.46 6.00 1.36
N LYS A 284 16.60 6.81 1.97
CA LYS A 284 15.60 7.63 1.29
C LYS A 284 15.73 9.06 1.79
N THR A 285 15.74 10.01 0.87
CA THR A 285 15.72 11.44 1.17
C THR A 285 14.57 12.09 0.42
N VAL A 286 13.70 12.79 1.13
CA VAL A 286 12.63 13.61 0.54
C VAL A 286 12.91 15.07 0.81
N THR A 287 12.76 15.91 -0.20
CA THR A 287 12.89 17.37 -0.10
C THR A 287 11.65 18.06 -0.67
N TYR A 288 11.26 19.14 0.01
CA TYR A 288 10.14 20.00 -0.39
C TYR A 288 10.61 21.44 -0.58
N PRO A 289 11.10 21.79 -1.79
CA PRO A 289 11.75 23.08 -2.04
C PRO A 289 10.77 24.26 -2.21
N ASP A 290 9.47 24.01 -2.24
CA ASP A 290 8.40 24.98 -2.48
C ASP A 290 7.86 25.68 -1.22
N ARG A 291 8.38 25.30 -0.05
CA ARG A 291 8.05 25.82 1.28
C ARG A 291 9.32 26.03 2.10
N GLU A 292 9.20 26.40 3.38
CA GLU A 292 10.36 26.34 4.28
C GLU A 292 10.99 24.95 4.16
N PRO A 293 12.21 24.86 3.59
CA PRO A 293 12.72 23.60 3.11
C PRO A 293 12.98 22.72 4.31
N TYR A 294 12.28 21.59 4.37
CA TYR A 294 12.61 20.53 5.31
C TYR A 294 12.93 19.26 4.54
N ILE A 295 13.75 18.44 5.19
CA ILE A 295 14.27 17.21 4.63
C ILE A 295 13.79 16.07 5.49
N GLU A 296 13.17 15.07 4.86
CA GLU A 296 12.89 13.79 5.49
C GLU A 296 14.01 12.84 5.13
N ASN A 297 14.69 12.28 6.13
CA ASN A 297 15.71 11.27 5.92
C ASN A 297 15.25 9.97 6.54
N THR A 298 15.25 8.90 5.77
CA THR A 298 15.10 7.54 6.30
C THR A 298 16.37 6.75 6.02
N LEU A 299 16.90 6.11 7.06
CA LEU A 299 18.10 5.28 6.99
C LEU A 299 17.78 3.86 7.47
N TRP A 300 18.19 2.87 6.68
CA TRP A 300 18.01 1.46 7.02
C TRP A 300 19.29 0.89 7.60
N LYS A 301 19.14 0.04 8.62
CA LYS A 301 20.18 -0.84 9.13
C LYS A 301 19.82 -2.27 8.77
N TYR A 302 20.83 -3.10 8.61
CA TYR A 302 20.72 -4.46 8.14
C TYR A 302 21.46 -5.41 9.07
N HIS A 303 20.90 -6.59 9.27
CA HIS A 303 21.60 -7.72 9.87
C HIS A 303 22.79 -8.15 8.98
N PRO A 304 23.77 -8.90 9.52
CA PRO A 304 24.90 -9.43 8.73
C PRO A 304 24.45 -10.26 7.51
N ASN A 305 23.36 -11.02 7.64
CA ASN A 305 22.75 -11.81 6.57
C ASN A 305 22.06 -10.96 5.48
N GLY A 306 21.93 -9.65 5.70
CA GLY A 306 21.40 -8.70 4.73
C GLY A 306 19.90 -8.49 4.75
N LEU A 307 19.21 -8.99 5.78
CA LEU A 307 17.83 -8.62 6.06
C LEU A 307 17.77 -7.24 6.72
N PRO A 308 16.83 -6.36 6.32
CA PRO A 308 16.53 -5.15 7.07
C PRO A 308 16.31 -5.43 8.55
N GLU A 309 16.97 -4.70 9.43
CA GLU A 309 16.77 -4.79 10.88
C GLU A 309 15.85 -3.65 11.32
N THR A 310 16.24 -2.42 10.98
CA THR A 310 15.51 -1.21 11.33
C THR A 310 15.51 -0.19 10.20
N ALA A 311 14.50 0.67 10.18
CA ALA A 311 14.50 1.91 9.40
C ALA A 311 14.17 3.07 10.33
N THR A 312 15.01 4.11 10.31
CA THR A 312 14.81 5.32 11.13
C THR A 312 14.50 6.49 10.23
N LEU A 313 13.26 6.99 10.31
CA LEU A 313 12.85 8.27 9.73
C LEU A 313 13.15 9.39 10.73
N THR A 314 13.78 10.45 10.23
CA THR A 314 13.90 11.73 10.94
C THR A 314 13.40 12.84 10.03
N VAL A 315 12.47 13.63 10.55
CA VAL A 315 12.03 14.88 9.95
C VAL A 315 12.34 15.98 10.95
N ASP A 316 13.09 16.99 10.51
CA ASP A 316 13.42 18.16 11.33
C ASP A 316 12.98 19.42 10.58
N TYR A 317 12.04 20.14 11.17
CA TYR A 317 11.62 21.45 10.70
C TYR A 317 11.26 22.36 11.89
N PRO A 318 11.33 23.69 11.75
CA PRO A 318 11.11 24.60 12.88
C PRO A 318 9.78 24.35 13.60
N GLY A 319 9.86 24.04 14.91
CA GLY A 319 8.69 23.82 15.76
C GLY A 319 8.02 22.45 15.63
N ASN A 320 8.56 21.53 14.83
CA ASN A 320 8.10 20.14 14.78
C ASN A 320 9.24 19.16 14.47
N LYS A 321 9.36 18.14 15.32
CA LYS A 321 10.27 17.03 15.13
C LYS A 321 9.50 15.73 15.01
N VAL A 322 9.75 14.98 13.94
CA VAL A 322 9.23 13.63 13.77
C VAL A 322 10.38 12.64 13.81
N THR A 323 10.22 11.58 14.59
CA THR A 323 11.11 10.43 14.57
C THR A 323 10.26 9.18 14.47
N ALA A 324 10.52 8.33 13.49
CA ALA A 324 9.93 7.00 13.42
C ALA A 324 11.03 5.95 13.40
N VAL A 325 10.85 4.90 14.20
CA VAL A 325 11.69 3.71 14.15
C VAL A 325 10.81 2.53 13.78
N THR A 326 11.10 1.95 12.62
CA THR A 326 10.47 0.72 12.14
C THR A 326 11.42 -0.43 12.37
N LYS A 327 10.93 -1.55 12.90
CA LYS A 327 11.63 -2.83 13.05
C LYS A 327 11.00 -3.86 12.15
N PHE A 328 11.82 -4.65 11.47
CA PHE A 328 11.36 -5.72 10.58
C PHE A 328 11.50 -7.07 11.28
N ASN A 329 10.48 -7.92 11.15
CA ASN A 329 10.40 -9.21 11.83
C ASN A 329 10.51 -10.34 10.81
N TYR A 330 11.20 -11.40 11.22
CA TYR A 330 11.42 -12.58 10.41
C TYR A 330 11.35 -13.85 11.26
N GLU A 331 11.09 -14.98 10.62
CA GLU A 331 11.09 -16.31 11.23
C GLU A 331 12.00 -17.27 10.44
N ASN A 332 12.63 -18.22 11.15
CA ASN A 332 13.49 -19.28 10.61
C ASN A 332 14.68 -18.76 9.75
N CYS A 333 15.40 -17.76 10.25
CA CYS A 333 16.50 -17.08 9.54
C CYS A 333 17.90 -17.43 10.06
N ASP A 334 18.04 -18.55 10.78
CA ASP A 334 19.28 -19.04 11.38
C ASP A 334 20.22 -19.72 10.35
#